data_AF-A0A4C1XDK3-F1
#
_entry.id   AF-A0A4C1XDK3-F1
#
_cell.length_a   1.000
_cell.length_b   1.000
_cell.length_c   1.000
_cell.angle_alpha   90.00
_cell.angle_beta   90.00
_cell.angle_gamma   90.00
#
_symmetry.space_group_name_H-M   'P 1'
#
loop_
_entity.id
_entity.type
_entity.pdbx_description
1 polymer ?
#
loop_
_entity_poly.entity_id
_entity_poly.type
_entity_poly.pdbx_seq_one_letter_code
_entity_poly.pdbx_strand_id
1 'polypeptide(L)'
;MSSLMFSLRCPDLCSHWRSRRFYAESVRTPEAFPASPADNYHKFKNNANPEQGIVYMGADCDTSAQGSYFLITNSQSPFGRGMDGIYAKDKHRTKMLNDKN
;
A
#
# COMPACT_ATOMS: atom_id res chain seq x y z
N MET A 1 28.46 -8.12 -32.01
CA MET A 1 27.00 -8.33 -31.97
C MET A 1 26.43 -7.36 -30.96
N SER A 2 26.00 -6.18 -31.40
CA SER A 2 25.45 -5.16 -30.50
C SER A 2 24.06 -5.61 -30.06
N SER A 3 23.96 -6.07 -28.82
CA SER A 3 22.69 -6.35 -28.18
C SER A 3 21.98 -5.02 -27.98
N LEU A 4 21.04 -4.69 -28.87
CA LEU A 4 20.07 -3.61 -28.62
C LEU A 4 19.21 -4.06 -27.44
N MET A 5 19.69 -3.75 -26.24
CA MET A 5 18.90 -3.82 -25.03
C MET A 5 17.88 -2.68 -25.12
N PHE A 6 16.73 -2.97 -25.73
CA PHE A 6 15.60 -2.07 -25.76
C PHE A 6 15.16 -1.87 -24.30
N SER A 7 15.68 -0.81 -23.68
CA SER A 7 15.27 -0.38 -22.35
C SER A 7 13.82 0.10 -22.48
N LEU A 8 12.88 -0.83 -22.32
CA LEU A 8 11.45 -0.58 -22.13
C LEU A 8 11.25 0.18 -20.81
N ARG A 9 11.69 1.44 -20.74
CA ARG A 9 11.28 2.39 -19.71
C ARG A 9 10.03 3.11 -20.20
N CYS A 10 8.91 2.41 -20.16
CA CYS A 10 7.59 3.03 -20.08
C CYS A 10 7.28 3.22 -18.59
N PRO A 11 7.33 4.46 -18.04
CA PRO A 11 6.96 4.72 -16.64
C PRO A 11 5.52 4.28 -16.33
N ASP A 12 4.67 4.31 -17.34
CA ASP A 12 3.27 3.86 -17.39
C ASP A 12 3.08 2.35 -17.19
N LEU A 13 4.06 1.51 -17.56
CA LEU A 13 4.05 0.06 -17.26
C LEU A 13 4.39 -0.23 -15.78
N CYS A 14 5.04 0.72 -15.10
CA CYS A 14 5.57 0.52 -13.76
C CYS A 14 4.45 0.47 -12.72
N SER A 15 3.45 1.36 -12.80
CA SER A 15 2.27 1.34 -11.93
C SER A 15 1.33 0.18 -12.27
N HIS A 16 1.14 -0.11 -13.56
CA HIS A 16 0.27 -1.20 -14.03
C HIS A 16 0.78 -2.58 -13.62
N TRP A 17 2.10 -2.78 -13.54
CA TRP A 17 2.68 -4.05 -13.06
C TRP A 17 2.67 -4.16 -11.53
N ARG A 18 2.66 -3.04 -10.80
CA ARG A 18 2.72 -3.07 -9.33
C ARG A 18 1.55 -3.80 -8.70
N SER A 19 0.35 -3.69 -9.27
CA SER A 19 -0.82 -4.46 -8.82
C SER A 19 -0.55 -5.98 -8.84
N ARG A 20 0.03 -6.50 -9.91
CA ARG A 20 0.41 -7.94 -10.00
C ARG A 20 1.44 -8.34 -8.97
N ARG A 21 2.40 -7.46 -8.64
CA ARG A 21 3.41 -7.75 -7.60
C ARG A 21 2.79 -7.82 -6.21
N PHE A 22 1.90 -6.89 -5.88
CA PHE A 22 1.20 -6.90 -4.60
C PHE A 22 0.29 -8.13 -4.50
N TYR A 23 -0.43 -8.47 -5.58
CA TYR A 23 -1.26 -9.67 -5.62
C TYR A 23 -0.42 -10.94 -5.44
N ALA A 24 0.68 -11.10 -6.15
CA ALA A 24 1.57 -12.27 -6.01
C ALA A 24 2.15 -12.40 -4.58
N GLU A 25 2.49 -11.28 -3.94
CA GLU A 25 2.94 -11.29 -2.54
C GLU A 25 1.79 -11.65 -1.58
N SER A 26 0.58 -11.14 -1.83
CA SER A 26 -0.61 -11.47 -1.02
C SER A 26 -0.98 -12.95 -1.06
N VAL A 27 -0.71 -13.66 -2.17
CA VAL A 27 -0.92 -15.11 -2.27
C VAL A 27 -0.01 -15.86 -1.30
N ARG A 28 1.22 -15.38 -1.10
CA ARG A 28 2.20 -16.01 -0.21
C ARG A 28 2.01 -15.60 1.25
N THR A 29 1.55 -14.37 1.47
CA THR A 29 1.33 -13.77 2.78
C THR A 29 0.06 -12.90 2.73
N PRO A 30 -1.13 -13.48 2.98
CA PRO A 30 -2.40 -12.76 2.89
C PRO A 30 -2.51 -11.60 3.89
N GLU A 31 -1.88 -11.75 5.06
CA GLU A 31 -1.87 -10.73 6.12
C GLU A 31 -0.93 -9.54 5.84
N ALA A 32 -0.20 -9.56 4.72
CA ALA A 32 0.81 -8.54 4.41
C ALA A 32 0.20 -7.18 4.01
N PHE A 33 -1.07 -7.17 3.56
CA PHE A 33 -1.74 -6.00 3.01
C PHE A 33 -3.08 -5.69 3.69
N PRO A 34 -3.10 -5.34 4.99
CA PRO A 34 -4.32 -4.86 5.62
C PRO A 34 -4.71 -3.50 5.05
N ALA A 35 -5.99 -3.33 4.72
CA ALA A 35 -6.56 -2.13 4.15
C ALA A 35 -7.69 -1.61 5.04
N SER A 36 -7.67 -0.31 5.31
CA SER A 36 -8.64 0.36 6.19
C SER A 36 -9.74 1.02 5.36
N PRO A 37 -11.03 0.85 5.73
CA PRO A 37 -12.14 1.51 5.05
C PRO A 37 -12.11 3.01 5.32
N ALA A 38 -12.20 3.82 4.27
CA ALA A 38 -12.34 5.27 4.40
C ALA A 38 -13.01 5.86 3.15
N ASP A 39 -13.77 6.96 3.30
CA ASP A 39 -14.41 7.59 2.13
C ASP A 39 -13.39 8.20 1.16
N ASN A 40 -12.23 8.63 1.68
CA ASN A 40 -11.18 9.24 0.89
C ASN A 40 -9.81 9.10 1.55
N TYR A 41 -8.75 9.31 0.77
CA TYR A 41 -7.38 9.19 1.22
C TYR A 41 -7.01 10.18 2.34
N HIS A 42 -7.61 11.38 2.38
CA HIS A 42 -7.37 12.35 3.46
C HIS A 42 -7.96 11.88 4.80
N LYS A 43 -9.16 11.29 4.78
CA LYS A 43 -9.78 10.67 5.95
C LYS A 43 -8.98 9.46 6.41
N PHE A 44 -8.48 8.63 5.49
CA PHE A 44 -7.55 7.55 5.82
C PHE A 44 -6.29 8.06 6.53
N LYS A 45 -5.68 9.15 6.03
CA LYS A 45 -4.50 9.78 6.68
C LYS A 45 -4.75 10.25 8.11
N ASN A 46 -5.93 10.80 8.34
CA ASN A 46 -6.32 11.37 9.63
C ASN A 46 -7.13 10.39 10.49
N ASN A 47 -7.30 9.14 10.05
CA ASN A 47 -8.08 8.17 10.80
C ASN A 47 -7.35 7.83 12.10
N ALA A 48 -8.04 8.04 13.22
CA ALA A 48 -7.51 7.70 14.54
C ALA A 48 -7.58 6.18 14.79
N ASN A 49 -8.58 5.51 14.22
CA ASN A 49 -8.85 4.08 14.44
C ASN A 49 -8.93 3.34 13.10
N PRO A 50 -7.80 3.17 12.38
CA PRO A 50 -7.79 2.46 11.10
C PRO A 50 -8.02 0.95 11.23
N GLU A 51 -8.01 0.40 12.45
CA GLU A 51 -8.21 -1.02 12.74
C GLU A 51 -9.67 -1.49 12.63
N GLN A 52 -10.61 -0.55 12.67
CA GLN A 52 -12.04 -0.88 12.59
C GLN A 52 -12.40 -1.26 11.14
N GLY A 53 -12.71 -2.54 10.91
CA GLY A 53 -13.17 -3.02 9.61
C GLY A 53 -12.06 -3.24 8.58
N ILE A 54 -10.86 -3.61 9.03
CA ILE A 54 -9.75 -3.99 8.14
C ILE A 54 -10.20 -5.13 7.23
N VAL A 55 -9.86 -5.00 5.95
CA VAL A 55 -9.96 -6.07 4.96
C VAL A 55 -8.58 -6.28 4.35
N TYR A 56 -8.21 -7.52 4.08
CA TYR A 56 -6.93 -7.83 3.45
C TYR A 56 -7.04 -7.71 1.93
N MET A 57 -6.19 -6.87 1.35
CA MET A 57 -6.09 -6.76 -0.10
C MET A 57 -5.38 -7.99 -0.66
N GLY A 58 -5.94 -8.58 -1.72
CA GLY A 58 -5.24 -9.60 -2.51
C GLY A 58 -6.01 -10.91 -2.62
N ALA A 59 -5.33 -12.03 -2.40
CA ALA A 59 -5.90 -13.37 -2.54
C ALA A 59 -7.02 -13.66 -1.51
N ASP A 60 -6.88 -13.13 -0.30
CA ASP A 60 -7.81 -13.34 0.83
C ASP A 60 -8.79 -12.15 1.00
N CYS A 61 -9.09 -11.48 -0.11
CA CYS A 61 -10.01 -10.35 -0.10
C CYS A 61 -11.44 -10.84 0.13
N ASP A 62 -12.10 -10.31 1.15
CA ASP A 62 -13.50 -10.62 1.44
C ASP A 62 -14.40 -10.12 0.30
N THR A 63 -15.20 -11.03 -0.26
CA THR A 63 -16.16 -10.73 -1.33
C THR A 63 -17.34 -9.86 -0.88
N SER A 64 -17.57 -9.76 0.43
CA SER A 64 -18.60 -8.91 1.03
C SER A 64 -18.14 -7.46 1.26
N ALA A 65 -16.84 -7.20 1.16
CA ALA A 65 -16.27 -5.87 1.35
C ALA A 65 -16.76 -4.92 0.26
N GLN A 66 -17.45 -3.86 0.65
CA GLN A 66 -17.95 -2.82 -0.25
C GLN A 66 -17.48 -1.45 0.23
N GLY A 67 -17.04 -0.62 -0.72
CA GLY A 67 -16.57 0.73 -0.45
C GLY A 67 -15.10 0.92 -0.81
N SER A 68 -14.52 2.01 -0.31
CA SER A 68 -13.16 2.41 -0.59
C SER A 68 -12.24 2.01 0.56
N TYR A 69 -11.19 1.27 0.23
CA TYR A 69 -10.17 0.81 1.18
C TYR A 69 -8.82 1.37 0.81
N PHE A 70 -8.08 1.82 1.81
CA PHE A 70 -6.78 2.45 1.63
C PHE A 70 -5.73 1.75 2.49
N LEU A 71 -4.53 1.62 1.94
CA LEU A 71 -3.34 1.11 2.62
C LEU A 71 -2.08 1.79 2.08
N ILE A 72 -0.99 1.68 2.82
CA ILE A 72 0.33 2.13 2.40
C ILE A 72 1.25 0.94 2.21
N THR A 73 1.86 0.84 1.03
CA THR A 73 2.86 -0.17 0.67
C THR A 73 4.26 0.41 0.61
N ASN A 74 5.28 -0.44 0.69
CA ASN A 74 6.67 -0.04 0.44
C ASN A 74 6.96 0.21 -1.04
N SER A 75 8.05 0.92 -1.31
CA SER A 75 8.56 1.14 -2.67
C SER A 75 9.20 -0.10 -3.30
N GLN A 76 9.68 -1.04 -2.48
CA GLN A 76 10.38 -2.26 -2.87
C GLN A 76 9.86 -3.46 -2.07
N SER A 77 10.12 -4.67 -2.56
CA SER A 77 9.75 -5.92 -1.88
C SER A 77 10.55 -6.08 -0.58
N PRO A 78 9.92 -6.54 0.53
CA PRO A 78 8.50 -6.84 0.68
C PRO A 78 7.62 -5.59 0.63
N PHE A 79 6.61 -5.61 -0.23
CA PHE A 79 5.75 -4.46 -0.48
C PHE A 79 4.71 -4.28 0.63
N GLY A 80 4.29 -5.38 1.25
CA GLY A 80 3.40 -5.36 2.40
C GLY A 80 4.06 -4.72 3.62
N ARG A 81 3.27 -3.96 4.38
CA ARG A 81 3.69 -3.37 5.66
C ARG A 81 3.02 -4.02 6.86
N GLY A 82 2.16 -5.03 6.64
CA GLY A 82 1.29 -5.54 7.70
C GLY A 82 0.49 -4.40 8.32
N MET A 83 0.21 -4.47 9.62
CA MET A 83 -0.57 -3.46 10.32
C MET A 83 0.01 -2.05 10.22
N ASP A 84 1.32 -1.88 10.04
CA ASP A 84 1.91 -0.55 9.83
C ASP A 84 1.42 0.14 8.53
N GLY A 85 0.88 -0.65 7.58
CA GLY A 85 0.34 -0.15 6.31
C GLY A 85 -0.96 0.65 6.46
N ILE A 86 -1.73 0.45 7.54
CA ILE A 86 -2.97 1.20 7.80
C ILE A 86 -2.69 2.53 8.53
N TYR A 87 -1.50 2.66 9.13
CA TYR A 87 -1.08 3.85 9.85
C TYR A 87 -0.40 4.82 8.90
N ALA A 88 -1.21 5.66 8.27
CA ALA A 88 -0.74 6.66 7.32
C ALA A 88 0.02 7.86 7.93
N LYS A 89 0.27 7.84 9.25
CA LYS A 89 1.08 8.87 9.92
C LYS A 89 2.54 8.69 9.53
N ASP A 90 2.96 9.45 8.52
CA ASP A 90 4.36 9.61 8.17
C ASP A 90 5.15 10.10 9.40
N LYS A 91 5.95 9.21 10.01
CA LYS A 91 6.96 9.58 11.04
C LYS A 91 7.90 10.72 10.59
N HIS A 92 7.99 10.96 9.28
CA HIS A 92 8.80 12.03 8.70
C HIS A 92 8.23 13.44 8.92
N ARG A 93 6.91 13.61 9.08
CA ARG A 93 6.32 14.94 9.36
C ARG A 93 6.44 15.32 10.84
N THR A 94 6.37 14.34 11.73
CA THR A 94 6.47 14.56 13.19
C THR A 94 7.88 15.00 13.60
N LYS A 95 8.92 14.55 12.89
CA LYS A 95 10.30 14.98 13.16
C LYS A 95 10.50 16.49 12.87
N MET A 96 9.95 16.99 11.76
CA MET A 96 10.04 18.42 11.41
C MET A 96 9.18 19.36 12.28
N LEU A 97 8.21 18.81 13.04
CA LEU A 97 7.40 19.56 13.99
C LEU A 97 8.04 19.59 15.39
N ASN A 98 8.80 18.55 15.77
CA ASN A 98 9.47 18.48 17.06
C ASN A 98 10.90 19.04 17.07
N ASP A 99 11.55 19.20 15.91
CA ASP A 99 12.90 19.79 15.80
C ASP A 99 12.89 21.34 15.81
N LYS A 100 11.74 21.97 16.09
CA LYS A 100 11.56 23.45 16.18
C LYS A 100 11.29 23.97 17.59
N ASN A 101 11.44 23.15 18.63
CA ASN A 101 11.31 23.58 20.02
C ASN A 101 12.49 23.11 20.86
#